data_AF-A0A0M9FU09-F1
#
_entry.id   AF-A0A0M9FU09-F1
#
_cell.length_a   1.000
_cell.length_b   1.000
_cell.length_c   1.000
_cell.angle_alpha   90.00
_cell.angle_beta   90.00
_cell.angle_gamma   90.00
#
_symmetry.space_group_name_H-M   'P 1'
#
loop_
_entity.id
_entity.type
_entity.pdbx_description
1 polymer ?
#
loop_
_entity_poly.entity_id
_entity_poly.type
_entity_poly.pdbx_seq_one_letter_code
_entity_poly.pdbx_strand_id
1 'polypeptide(L)'
;MTFFSNKSCDVFPPRRKGQSDGALRSELKARGAPRDAAIITATELDIIRGMIEGIFPGALRSPAATAAAPRTHNEAAEERRRKMLEFDAERARSGGAPKTAEEIELAQERLLNLEKARLKLDEEYDEVKAMNRVIAEAKCVATREAQLQEKQKRAEEEATYNRQMDTLMAQEAEKAQQVYLERERQRLEEQRRNAATIKVQLKEQDVERIRRLERHQQEQEAMNRHMERLQEEEKATKLRKIEAARRMMEEAAIANAEQIALKQKERDAQVEEERKMAEYIKQKEAREEAYAQEQARIRHEKELEVARLRANQQRVQDKQAELEELRARRVQEAYAREARRKEKEAAERESTMQAELQQARLAQVEERQRAKALEKAQDQEEVDRMLAVQKVSREQDLERQARVRRMQEENSLALLKQMMEVEERRRRERQEEIEEGNQVRKDARERQAALEAIRDRKLDELEEIEAPDQYRRALLRTGK
;
A
#
# COMPACT_ATOMS: atom_id res chain seq x y z
N MET A 1 -52.91 14.68 -74.53
CA MET A 1 -51.68 15.43 -74.86
C MET A 1 -50.96 14.71 -75.97
N THR A 2 -50.91 15.40 -77.09
CA THR A 2 -50.14 15.16 -78.32
C THR A 2 -48.67 14.83 -78.09
N PHE A 3 -48.16 13.80 -78.76
CA PHE A 3 -46.79 13.78 -79.30
C PHE A 3 -46.77 13.06 -80.65
N PHE A 4 -47.41 13.67 -81.65
CA PHE A 4 -46.95 13.50 -83.03
C PHE A 4 -45.59 14.19 -83.13
N SER A 5 -44.50 13.42 -83.08
CA SER A 5 -43.20 13.92 -83.51
C SER A 5 -43.12 13.78 -85.03
N ASN A 6 -43.63 14.79 -85.73
CA ASN A 6 -43.27 15.05 -87.13
C ASN A 6 -41.77 15.31 -87.21
N LYS A 7 -41.00 14.27 -87.52
CA LYS A 7 -39.65 14.36 -88.05
C LYS A 7 -39.59 13.50 -89.31
N SER A 8 -40.23 13.99 -90.37
CA SER A 8 -39.87 13.61 -91.74
C SER A 8 -38.52 14.25 -92.04
N CYS A 9 -37.44 13.52 -91.78
CA CYS A 9 -36.11 13.91 -92.22
C CYS A 9 -35.39 12.67 -92.76
N ASP A 10 -35.18 12.68 -94.08
CA ASP A 10 -34.32 11.82 -94.91
C ASP A 10 -33.34 10.92 -94.15
N VAL A 11 -33.85 9.78 -93.66
CA VAL A 11 -33.04 8.72 -93.05
C VAL A 11 -32.18 8.03 -94.12
N PHE A 12 -32.64 8.02 -95.38
CA PHE A 12 -32.02 7.31 -96.49
C PHE A 12 -31.47 8.27 -97.56
N PRO A 13 -30.15 8.56 -97.56
CA PRO A 13 -29.53 9.35 -98.62
C PRO A 13 -29.39 8.55 -99.93
N PRO A 14 -29.42 9.21 -101.10
CA PRO A 14 -29.10 8.55 -102.38
C PRO A 14 -27.64 8.11 -102.41
N ARG A 15 -27.38 6.90 -102.93
CA ARG A 15 -26.03 6.32 -103.02
C ARG A 15 -25.14 7.15 -103.94
N ARG A 16 -23.96 7.55 -103.47
CA ARG A 16 -22.97 8.25 -104.31
C ARG A 16 -22.25 7.23 -105.21
N LYS A 17 -21.93 7.61 -106.46
CA LYS A 17 -21.16 6.74 -107.37
C LYS A 17 -19.82 6.37 -106.73
N GLY A 18 -19.56 5.07 -106.55
CA GLY A 18 -18.32 4.54 -105.96
C GLY A 18 -18.33 4.33 -104.43
N GLN A 19 -19.43 4.58 -103.74
CA GLN A 19 -19.56 4.33 -102.29
C GLN A 19 -19.69 2.82 -101.99
N SER A 20 -18.83 2.28 -101.12
CA SER A 20 -18.89 0.87 -100.69
C SER A 20 -20.03 0.63 -99.70
N ASP A 21 -20.53 -0.61 -99.65
CA ASP A 21 -21.71 -0.95 -98.84
C ASP A 21 -21.45 -0.83 -97.33
N GLY A 22 -20.20 -1.05 -96.91
CA GLY A 22 -19.76 -0.78 -95.54
C GLY A 22 -19.81 0.70 -95.17
N ALA A 23 -19.44 1.59 -96.10
CA ALA A 23 -19.49 3.04 -95.90
C ALA A 23 -20.92 3.60 -95.93
N LEU A 24 -21.82 2.99 -96.71
CA LEU A 24 -23.25 3.33 -96.69
C LEU A 24 -23.90 2.92 -95.36
N ARG A 25 -23.54 1.73 -94.84
CA ARG A 25 -24.09 1.19 -93.59
C ARG A 25 -23.61 1.97 -92.36
N SER A 26 -22.38 2.49 -92.37
CA SER A 26 -21.90 3.39 -91.32
C SER A 26 -22.62 4.75 -91.34
N GLU A 27 -22.87 5.31 -92.52
CA GLU A 27 -23.61 6.57 -92.68
C GLU A 27 -25.07 6.46 -92.24
N LEU A 28 -25.76 5.35 -92.58
CA LEU A 28 -27.14 5.08 -92.14
C LEU A 28 -27.24 4.89 -90.62
N LYS A 29 -26.28 4.20 -90.01
CA LYS A 29 -26.21 4.06 -88.54
C LYS A 29 -26.00 5.42 -87.87
N ALA A 30 -25.16 6.28 -88.43
CA ALA A 30 -24.92 7.63 -87.91
C ALA A 30 -26.18 8.53 -87.98
N ARG A 31 -27.08 8.28 -88.94
CA ARG A 31 -28.37 8.99 -89.09
C ARG A 31 -29.53 8.34 -88.32
N GLY A 32 -29.27 7.32 -87.51
CA GLY A 32 -30.25 6.70 -86.62
C GLY A 32 -31.10 5.58 -87.24
N ALA A 33 -30.63 4.91 -88.30
CA ALA A 33 -31.32 3.75 -88.86
C ALA A 33 -31.34 2.56 -87.85
N PRO A 34 -32.46 1.81 -87.74
CA PRO A 34 -32.58 0.67 -86.83
C PRO A 34 -31.55 -0.43 -87.16
N ARG A 35 -31.03 -1.11 -86.12
CA ARG A 35 -29.91 -2.07 -86.25
C ARG A 35 -30.24 -3.31 -87.09
N ASP A 36 -31.51 -3.62 -87.27
CA ASP A 36 -32.01 -4.80 -87.99
C ASP A 36 -32.36 -4.53 -89.47
N ALA A 37 -32.04 -3.34 -90.00
CA ALA A 37 -32.26 -3.03 -91.41
C ALA A 37 -31.22 -3.72 -92.32
N ALA A 38 -31.69 -4.57 -93.24
CA ALA A 38 -30.91 -5.15 -94.33
C ALA A 38 -30.96 -4.24 -95.56
N ILE A 39 -29.81 -3.97 -96.18
CA ILE A 39 -29.71 -3.18 -97.43
C ILE A 39 -29.79 -4.17 -98.59
N ILE A 40 -30.84 -4.06 -99.41
CA ILE A 40 -31.06 -4.92 -100.58
C ILE A 40 -30.79 -4.09 -101.84
N THR A 41 -29.94 -4.58 -102.73
CA THR A 41 -29.69 -3.96 -104.03
C THR A 41 -30.89 -4.16 -104.97
N ALA A 42 -31.08 -3.27 -105.97
CA ALA A 42 -32.18 -3.43 -106.93
C ALA A 42 -32.17 -4.82 -107.61
N THR A 43 -30.97 -5.34 -107.89
CA THR A 43 -30.77 -6.69 -108.42
C THR A 43 -31.18 -7.80 -107.46
N GLU A 44 -30.90 -7.68 -106.17
CA GLU A 44 -31.34 -8.66 -105.17
C GLU A 44 -32.85 -8.58 -104.94
N LEU A 45 -33.43 -7.39 -105.04
CA LEU A 45 -34.87 -7.18 -104.94
C LEU A 45 -35.61 -7.82 -106.13
N ASP A 46 -35.05 -7.72 -107.34
CA ASP A 46 -35.56 -8.40 -108.53
C ASP A 46 -35.41 -9.92 -108.44
N ILE A 47 -34.33 -10.42 -107.84
CA ILE A 47 -34.14 -11.86 -107.56
C ILE A 47 -35.18 -12.36 -106.55
N ILE A 48 -35.42 -11.61 -105.48
CA ILE A 48 -36.42 -11.96 -104.46
C ILE A 48 -37.85 -11.90 -105.06
N ARG A 49 -38.14 -10.91 -105.91
CA ARG A 49 -39.40 -10.85 -106.66
C ARG A 49 -39.56 -12.06 -107.60
N GLY A 50 -38.51 -12.46 -108.31
CA GLY A 50 -38.51 -13.67 -109.14
C GLY A 50 -38.73 -14.96 -108.34
N MET A 51 -38.20 -15.04 -107.11
CA MET A 51 -38.45 -16.16 -106.19
C MET A 51 -39.91 -16.19 -105.68
N ILE A 52 -40.52 -15.03 -105.40
CA ILE A 52 -41.90 -14.91 -104.93
C ILE A 52 -42.91 -15.19 -106.08
N GLU A 53 -42.59 -14.77 -107.31
CA GLU A 53 -43.40 -15.03 -108.51
C GLU A 53 -43.22 -16.46 -109.07
N GLY A 54 -42.39 -17.29 -108.43
CA GLY A 54 -42.22 -18.71 -108.76
C GLY A 54 -41.43 -18.99 -110.04
N ILE A 55 -40.66 -18.02 -110.54
CA ILE A 55 -39.83 -18.17 -111.73
C ILE A 55 -38.38 -18.37 -111.28
N PHE A 56 -38.00 -19.63 -111.08
CA PHE A 56 -36.62 -20.03 -110.81
C PHE A 56 -35.88 -20.30 -112.14
N PRO A 57 -34.90 -19.48 -112.57
CA PRO A 57 -34.12 -19.77 -113.77
C PRO A 57 -33.01 -20.75 -113.38
N GLY A 58 -33.36 -22.01 -113.13
CA GLY A 58 -32.35 -22.98 -112.70
C GLY A 58 -32.85 -24.31 -112.18
N ALA A 59 -33.99 -24.83 -112.65
CA ALA A 59 -34.37 -26.24 -112.42
C ALA A 59 -35.50 -26.69 -113.35
N LEU A 60 -35.24 -26.79 -114.66
CA LEU A 60 -36.03 -27.65 -115.53
C LEU A 60 -35.32 -28.99 -115.69
N ARG A 61 -35.76 -29.92 -114.84
CA ARG A 61 -36.04 -31.34 -115.15
C ARG A 61 -35.67 -31.76 -116.57
N SER A 62 -34.55 -32.44 -116.72
CA SER A 62 -34.19 -33.20 -117.92
C SER A 62 -35.08 -34.46 -118.03
N PRO A 63 -35.71 -34.73 -119.18
CA PRO A 63 -36.08 -36.09 -119.53
C PRO A 63 -34.80 -36.85 -119.93
N ALA A 64 -34.58 -37.98 -119.26
CA ALA A 64 -33.50 -38.90 -119.59
C ALA A 64 -33.57 -39.34 -121.07
N ALA A 65 -32.37 -39.58 -121.61
CA ALA A 65 -32.05 -40.21 -122.90
C ALA A 65 -31.97 -39.28 -124.13
N THR A 66 -30.80 -38.68 -124.33
CA THR A 66 -30.14 -38.71 -125.66
C THR A 66 -28.64 -38.40 -125.56
N ALA A 67 -27.83 -39.36 -126.03
CA ALA A 67 -26.48 -39.26 -126.58
C ALA A 67 -25.32 -38.67 -125.73
N ALA A 68 -24.47 -39.56 -125.24
CA ALA A 68 -23.08 -39.28 -124.87
C ALA A 68 -22.23 -38.96 -126.11
N ALA A 69 -21.39 -37.92 -126.00
CA ALA A 69 -20.27 -37.66 -126.92
C ALA A 69 -18.98 -37.51 -126.09
N PRO A 70 -17.90 -38.25 -126.39
CA PRO A 70 -16.65 -38.17 -125.65
C PRO A 70 -15.80 -36.98 -126.15
N ARG A 71 -15.38 -36.10 -125.24
CA ARG A 71 -14.33 -35.10 -125.54
C ARG A 71 -12.98 -35.71 -125.19
N THR A 72 -12.18 -35.93 -126.23
CA THR A 72 -10.84 -36.49 -126.21
C THR A 72 -9.80 -35.49 -125.64
N HIS A 73 -9.06 -35.97 -124.63
CA HIS A 73 -7.71 -35.58 -124.15
C HIS A 73 -7.41 -34.14 -123.73
N ASN A 74 -7.25 -33.97 -122.41
CA ASN A 74 -6.14 -33.22 -121.83
C ASN A 74 -5.39 -34.17 -120.88
N GLU A 75 -4.67 -35.16 -121.41
CA GLU A 75 -3.88 -36.12 -120.60
C GLU A 75 -2.89 -35.41 -119.68
N ALA A 76 -2.28 -34.32 -120.16
CA ALA A 76 -1.41 -33.46 -119.38
C ALA A 76 -2.11 -32.74 -118.20
N ALA A 77 -3.45 -32.60 -118.23
CA ALA A 77 -4.21 -32.07 -117.09
C ALA A 77 -4.56 -33.17 -116.09
N GLU A 78 -4.81 -34.40 -116.56
CA GLU A 78 -5.06 -35.55 -115.69
C GLU A 78 -3.78 -36.02 -115.00
N GLU A 79 -2.63 -36.01 -115.67
CA GLU A 79 -1.34 -36.32 -115.04
C GLU A 79 -0.93 -35.28 -114.01
N ARG A 80 -1.18 -33.99 -114.27
CA ARG A 80 -0.98 -32.92 -113.26
C ARG A 80 -1.93 -33.07 -112.09
N ARG A 81 -3.19 -33.46 -112.31
CA ARG A 81 -4.13 -33.80 -111.23
C ARG A 81 -3.67 -35.02 -110.44
N ARG A 82 -3.20 -36.08 -111.10
CA ARG A 82 -2.69 -37.28 -110.44
C ARG A 82 -1.45 -36.98 -109.61
N LYS A 83 -0.50 -36.20 -110.13
CA LYS A 83 0.67 -35.73 -109.37
C LYS A 83 0.27 -34.83 -108.19
N MET A 84 -0.69 -33.93 -108.38
CA MET A 84 -1.23 -33.12 -107.27
C MET A 84 -1.92 -34.00 -106.22
N LEU A 85 -2.67 -35.01 -106.63
CA LEU A 85 -3.31 -35.98 -105.73
C LEU A 85 -2.29 -36.86 -105.01
N GLU A 86 -1.21 -37.24 -105.67
CA GLU A 86 -0.09 -37.98 -105.07
C GLU A 86 0.67 -37.11 -104.08
N PHE A 87 0.99 -35.85 -104.42
CA PHE A 87 1.59 -34.90 -103.50
C PHE A 87 0.67 -34.56 -102.31
N ASP A 88 -0.64 -34.42 -102.53
CA ASP A 88 -1.61 -34.21 -101.46
C ASP A 88 -1.78 -35.47 -100.60
N ALA A 89 -1.72 -36.66 -101.19
CA ALA A 89 -1.77 -37.93 -100.46
C ALA A 89 -0.47 -38.22 -99.69
N GLU A 90 0.69 -37.83 -100.22
CA GLU A 90 1.98 -37.90 -99.52
C GLU A 90 2.05 -36.87 -98.39
N ARG A 91 1.49 -35.67 -98.59
CA ARG A 91 1.36 -34.64 -97.55
C ARG A 91 0.38 -35.05 -96.44
N ALA A 92 -0.70 -35.76 -96.79
CA ALA A 92 -1.62 -36.34 -95.82
C ALA A 92 -0.96 -37.51 -95.04
N ARG A 93 -0.18 -38.36 -95.71
CA ARG A 93 0.54 -39.48 -95.07
C ARG A 93 1.71 -39.06 -94.21
N SER A 94 2.43 -38.01 -94.60
CA SER A 94 3.60 -37.48 -93.87
C SER A 94 3.20 -36.61 -92.66
N GLY A 95 1.90 -36.49 -92.39
CA GLY A 95 1.35 -35.52 -91.43
C GLY A 95 1.38 -34.12 -92.02
N GLY A 96 0.29 -33.37 -91.84
CA GLY A 96 0.18 -31.99 -92.30
C GLY A 96 1.26 -31.06 -91.72
N ALA A 97 1.23 -29.79 -92.15
CA ALA A 97 2.12 -28.69 -91.76
C ALA A 97 2.56 -28.72 -90.27
N PRO A 98 3.76 -28.21 -89.92
CA PRO A 98 4.27 -28.23 -88.55
C PRO A 98 3.22 -27.67 -87.59
N LYS A 99 2.85 -28.49 -86.59
CA LYS A 99 1.84 -28.14 -85.58
C LYS A 99 2.19 -26.78 -84.97
N THR A 100 1.19 -25.93 -84.80
CA THR A 100 1.36 -24.61 -84.18
C THR A 100 1.81 -24.76 -82.72
N ALA A 101 2.47 -23.74 -82.15
CA ALA A 101 2.97 -23.82 -80.76
C ALA A 101 1.85 -24.14 -79.76
N GLU A 102 0.66 -23.57 -79.98
CA GLU A 102 -0.54 -23.81 -79.18
C GLU A 102 -1.02 -25.28 -79.27
N GLU A 103 -0.90 -25.93 -80.43
CA GLU A 103 -1.26 -27.34 -80.60
C GLU A 103 -0.27 -28.29 -79.90
N ILE A 104 1.00 -27.89 -79.77
CA ILE A 104 2.02 -28.66 -79.06
C ILE A 104 1.81 -28.57 -77.55
N GLU A 105 1.55 -27.38 -77.02
CA GLU A 105 1.24 -27.16 -75.60
C GLU A 105 -0.04 -27.93 -75.21
N LEU A 106 -1.09 -27.83 -76.02
CA LEU A 106 -2.35 -28.52 -75.77
C LEU A 106 -2.20 -30.05 -75.87
N ALA A 107 -1.29 -30.55 -76.71
CA ALA A 107 -0.93 -31.97 -76.74
C ALA A 107 -0.13 -32.40 -75.48
N GLN A 108 0.79 -31.57 -74.98
CA GLN A 108 1.53 -31.84 -73.75
C GLN A 108 0.62 -31.82 -72.53
N GLU A 109 -0.28 -30.84 -72.43
CA GLU A 109 -1.29 -30.80 -71.37
C GLU A 109 -2.20 -32.02 -71.40
N ARG A 110 -2.62 -32.46 -72.60
CA ARG A 110 -3.37 -33.71 -72.76
C ARG A 110 -2.58 -34.91 -72.25
N LEU A 111 -1.29 -35.01 -72.55
CA LEU A 111 -0.44 -36.09 -72.03
C LEU A 111 -0.29 -36.04 -70.51
N LEU A 112 0.00 -34.86 -69.93
CA LEU A 112 0.07 -34.68 -68.49
C LEU A 112 -1.26 -34.98 -67.79
N ASN A 113 -2.39 -34.65 -68.42
CA ASN A 113 -3.71 -34.96 -67.90
C ASN A 113 -4.01 -36.45 -67.96
N LEU A 114 -3.59 -37.14 -69.03
CA LEU A 114 -3.68 -38.60 -69.14
C LEU A 114 -2.79 -39.30 -68.11
N GLU A 115 -1.56 -38.80 -67.89
CA GLU A 115 -0.64 -39.30 -66.87
C GLU A 115 -1.19 -39.08 -65.46
N LYS A 116 -1.72 -37.89 -65.15
CA LYS A 116 -2.41 -37.61 -63.88
C LYS A 116 -3.64 -38.49 -63.69
N ALA A 117 -4.43 -38.71 -64.74
CA ALA A 117 -5.58 -39.59 -64.68
C ALA A 117 -5.15 -41.03 -64.40
N ARG A 118 -4.06 -41.50 -65.05
CA ARG A 118 -3.47 -42.81 -64.80
C ARG A 118 -2.96 -42.94 -63.36
N LEU A 119 -2.22 -41.96 -62.84
CA LEU A 119 -1.76 -41.94 -61.46
C LEU A 119 -2.92 -41.98 -60.46
N LYS A 120 -4.01 -41.26 -60.71
CA LYS A 120 -5.22 -41.33 -59.88
C LYS A 120 -5.86 -42.71 -59.89
N LEU A 121 -5.92 -43.36 -61.06
CA LEU A 121 -6.39 -44.74 -61.16
C LEU A 121 -5.46 -45.70 -60.41
N ASP A 122 -4.15 -45.47 -60.49
CA ASP A 122 -3.15 -46.27 -59.76
C ASP A 122 -3.26 -46.06 -58.23
N GLU A 123 -3.62 -44.86 -57.76
CA GLU A 123 -3.90 -44.57 -56.34
C GLU A 123 -5.17 -45.25 -55.81
N GLU A 124 -6.10 -45.64 -56.70
CA GLU A 124 -7.33 -46.33 -56.31
C GLU A 124 -7.11 -47.81 -55.95
N TYR A 125 -5.99 -48.42 -56.36
CA TYR A 125 -5.65 -49.79 -55.98
C TYR A 125 -5.50 -49.94 -54.46
N ASP A 126 -6.02 -51.04 -53.91
CA ASP A 126 -6.06 -51.26 -52.47
C ASP A 126 -4.67 -51.40 -51.85
N GLU A 127 -3.68 -51.95 -52.57
CA GLU A 127 -2.28 -52.04 -52.11
C GLU A 127 -1.64 -50.66 -51.99
N VAL A 128 -1.93 -49.76 -52.94
CA VAL A 128 -1.41 -48.38 -52.93
C VAL A 128 -2.06 -47.58 -51.80
N LYS A 129 -3.35 -47.78 -51.54
CA LYS A 129 -4.01 -47.23 -50.35
C LYS A 129 -3.41 -47.74 -49.05
N ALA A 130 -3.05 -49.02 -48.97
CA ALA A 130 -2.35 -49.58 -47.81
C ALA A 130 -0.96 -48.97 -47.62
N MET A 131 -0.19 -48.79 -48.70
CA MET A 131 1.11 -48.09 -48.65
C MET A 131 0.96 -46.63 -48.23
N ASN A 132 -0.06 -45.93 -48.74
CA ASN A 132 -0.36 -44.55 -48.37
C ASN A 132 -0.74 -44.42 -46.88
N ARG A 133 -1.43 -45.41 -46.29
CA ARG A 133 -1.68 -45.45 -44.83
C ARG A 133 -0.38 -45.56 -44.05
N VAL A 134 0.53 -46.45 -44.43
CA VAL A 134 1.84 -46.61 -43.77
C VAL A 134 2.66 -45.32 -43.87
N ILE A 135 2.67 -44.65 -45.02
CA ILE A 135 3.35 -43.36 -45.20
C ILE A 135 2.73 -42.27 -44.32
N ALA A 136 1.39 -42.23 -44.23
CA ALA A 136 0.70 -41.28 -43.35
C ALA A 136 1.04 -41.52 -41.88
N GLU A 137 1.04 -42.77 -41.43
CA GLU A 137 1.46 -43.16 -40.08
C GLU A 137 2.92 -42.76 -39.81
N ALA A 138 3.83 -43.03 -40.75
CA ALA A 138 5.23 -42.63 -40.62
C ALA A 138 5.40 -41.11 -40.50
N LYS A 139 4.64 -40.32 -41.27
CA LYS A 139 4.62 -38.84 -41.16
C LYS A 139 4.10 -38.39 -39.79
N CYS A 140 3.05 -39.02 -39.27
CA CYS A 140 2.51 -38.74 -37.94
C CYS A 140 3.52 -39.10 -36.83
N VAL A 141 4.25 -40.20 -36.96
CA VAL A 141 5.30 -40.58 -36.01
C VAL A 141 6.46 -39.59 -36.05
N ALA A 142 6.95 -39.23 -37.23
CA ALA A 142 8.05 -38.27 -37.37
C ALA A 142 7.71 -36.88 -36.79
N THR A 143 6.48 -36.41 -37.04
CA THR A 143 6.02 -35.13 -36.45
C THR A 143 5.86 -35.22 -34.93
N ARG A 144 5.37 -36.35 -34.40
CA ARG A 144 5.30 -36.60 -32.96
C ARG A 144 6.68 -36.64 -32.30
N GLU A 145 7.66 -37.29 -32.92
CA GLU A 145 9.04 -37.34 -32.43
C GLU A 145 9.66 -35.95 -32.39
N ALA A 146 9.46 -35.14 -33.44
CA ALA A 146 9.91 -33.74 -33.45
C ALA A 146 9.26 -32.92 -32.33
N GLN A 147 7.94 -33.08 -32.10
CA GLN A 147 7.23 -32.41 -30.99
C GLN A 147 7.74 -32.85 -29.62
N LEU A 148 8.06 -34.14 -29.44
CA LEU A 148 8.63 -34.66 -28.20
C LEU A 148 10.01 -34.06 -27.92
N GLN A 149 10.86 -33.98 -28.93
CA GLN A 149 12.18 -33.33 -28.82
C GLN A 149 12.06 -31.85 -28.49
N GLU A 150 11.13 -31.12 -29.12
CA GLU A 150 10.88 -29.71 -28.82
C GLU A 150 10.38 -29.53 -27.38
N LYS A 151 9.46 -30.40 -26.92
CA LYS A 151 8.96 -30.38 -25.55
C LYS A 151 10.08 -30.66 -24.53
N GLN A 152 10.99 -31.59 -24.84
CA GLN A 152 12.15 -31.86 -23.99
C GLN A 152 13.08 -30.65 -23.91
N LYS A 153 13.40 -30.01 -25.04
CA LYS A 153 14.20 -28.78 -25.06
C LYS A 153 13.56 -27.65 -24.26
N ARG A 154 12.25 -27.42 -24.43
CA ARG A 154 11.51 -26.44 -23.61
C ARG A 154 11.60 -26.74 -22.12
N ALA A 155 11.42 -28.01 -21.73
CA ALA A 155 11.53 -28.40 -20.32
C ALA A 155 12.96 -28.21 -19.76
N GLU A 156 13.99 -28.47 -20.55
CA GLU A 156 15.39 -28.22 -20.18
C GLU A 156 15.67 -26.72 -20.03
N GLU A 157 15.21 -25.90 -20.97
CA GLU A 157 15.30 -24.43 -20.92
C GLU A 157 14.59 -23.88 -19.67
N GLU A 158 13.34 -24.30 -19.42
CA GLU A 158 12.59 -23.95 -18.21
C GLU A 158 13.33 -24.38 -16.93
N ALA A 159 13.90 -25.59 -16.89
CA ALA A 159 14.66 -26.06 -15.75
C ALA A 159 15.94 -25.24 -15.51
N THR A 160 16.64 -24.85 -16.57
CA THR A 160 17.83 -23.98 -16.45
C THR A 160 17.46 -22.57 -15.99
N TYR A 161 16.37 -22.00 -16.51
CA TYR A 161 15.85 -20.71 -16.08
C TYR A 161 15.42 -20.72 -14.61
N ASN A 162 14.68 -21.74 -14.18
CA ASN A 162 14.28 -21.90 -12.79
C ASN A 162 15.49 -22.02 -11.87
N ARG A 163 16.52 -22.81 -12.25
CA ARG A 163 17.78 -22.87 -11.49
C ARG A 163 18.48 -21.52 -11.38
N GLN A 164 18.50 -20.73 -12.45
CA GLN A 164 19.07 -19.37 -12.42
C GLN A 164 18.25 -18.44 -11.52
N MET A 165 16.93 -18.60 -11.51
CA MET A 165 16.07 -17.76 -10.68
C MET A 165 16.15 -18.16 -9.20
N ASP A 166 16.29 -19.44 -8.90
CA ASP A 166 16.53 -19.95 -7.55
C ASP A 166 17.86 -19.43 -6.98
N THR A 167 18.92 -19.38 -7.80
CA THR A 167 20.21 -18.81 -7.36
C THR A 167 20.11 -17.31 -7.11
N LEU A 168 19.38 -16.57 -7.94
CA LEU A 168 19.11 -15.14 -7.70
C LEU A 168 18.31 -14.92 -6.41
N MET A 169 17.25 -15.70 -6.18
CA MET A 169 16.46 -15.63 -4.94
C MET A 169 17.31 -15.98 -3.71
N ALA A 170 18.19 -16.98 -3.80
CA ALA A 170 19.11 -17.31 -2.71
C ALA A 170 20.08 -16.15 -2.40
N GLN A 171 20.64 -15.51 -3.43
CA GLN A 171 21.50 -14.34 -3.25
C GLN A 171 20.76 -13.15 -2.62
N GLU A 172 19.50 -12.91 -3.01
CA GLU A 172 18.69 -11.86 -2.38
C GLU A 172 18.37 -12.18 -0.91
N ALA A 173 18.07 -13.44 -0.60
CA ALA A 173 17.87 -13.91 0.77
C ALA A 173 19.14 -13.71 1.63
N GLU A 174 20.31 -14.06 1.10
CA GLU A 174 21.60 -13.82 1.76
C GLU A 174 21.86 -12.33 2.00
N LYS A 175 21.60 -11.47 1.00
CA LYS A 175 21.72 -10.01 1.14
C LYS A 175 20.76 -9.47 2.21
N ALA A 176 19.52 -9.94 2.24
CA ALA A 176 18.56 -9.55 3.26
C ALA A 176 19.05 -9.96 4.66
N GLN A 177 19.56 -11.19 4.81
CA GLN A 177 20.14 -11.66 6.06
C GLN A 177 21.35 -10.82 6.49
N GLN A 178 22.22 -10.44 5.56
CA GLN A 178 23.36 -9.54 5.83
C GLN A 178 22.89 -8.19 6.37
N VAL A 179 21.86 -7.58 5.77
CA VAL A 179 21.29 -6.32 6.27
C VAL A 179 20.72 -6.47 7.69
N TYR A 180 20.06 -7.59 8.00
CA TYR A 180 19.59 -7.85 9.37
C TYR A 180 20.75 -7.98 10.37
N LEU A 181 21.80 -8.72 10.00
CA LEU A 181 23.00 -8.88 10.83
C LEU A 181 23.73 -7.54 11.04
N GLU A 182 23.80 -6.68 10.02
CA GLU A 182 24.36 -5.34 10.13
C GLU A 182 23.55 -4.46 11.08
N ARG A 183 22.22 -4.49 10.99
CA ARG A 183 21.33 -3.79 11.94
C ARG A 183 21.50 -4.30 13.37
N GLU A 184 21.69 -5.60 13.57
CA GLU A 184 21.98 -6.16 14.90
C GLU A 184 23.36 -5.72 15.42
N ARG A 185 24.38 -5.72 14.57
CA ARG A 185 25.72 -5.22 14.92
C ARG A 185 25.66 -3.74 15.34
N GLN A 186 24.95 -2.91 14.58
CA GLN A 186 24.75 -1.49 14.92
C GLN A 186 24.06 -1.35 16.30
N ARG A 187 22.98 -2.09 16.56
CA ARG A 187 22.32 -2.10 17.87
C ARG A 187 23.25 -2.52 19.00
N LEU A 188 24.07 -3.56 18.78
CA LEU A 188 25.04 -4.02 19.77
C LEU A 188 26.15 -2.98 20.03
N GLU A 189 26.63 -2.31 18.99
CA GLU A 189 27.61 -1.24 19.11
C GLU A 189 27.06 -0.03 19.86
N GLU A 190 25.83 0.38 19.58
CA GLU A 190 25.13 1.43 20.32
C GLU A 190 24.96 1.05 21.80
N GLN A 191 24.54 -0.19 22.08
CA GLN A 191 24.47 -0.69 23.46
C GLN A 191 25.83 -0.66 24.16
N ARG A 192 26.92 -1.05 23.47
CA ARG A 192 28.28 -0.98 24.00
C ARG A 192 28.71 0.46 24.27
N ARG A 193 28.42 1.40 23.37
CA ARG A 193 28.70 2.83 23.55
C ARG A 193 27.93 3.39 24.74
N ASN A 194 26.63 3.10 24.84
CA ASN A 194 25.79 3.50 25.96
C ASN A 194 26.30 2.92 27.29
N ALA A 195 26.66 1.64 27.32
CA ALA A 195 27.25 1.00 28.49
C ALA A 195 28.61 1.63 28.88
N ALA A 196 29.43 2.03 27.90
CA ALA A 196 30.68 2.74 28.17
C ALA A 196 30.43 4.12 28.78
N THR A 197 29.48 4.89 28.25
CA THR A 197 29.08 6.18 28.81
C THR A 197 28.57 6.06 30.24
N ILE A 198 27.71 5.07 30.52
CA ILE A 198 27.19 4.81 31.89
C ILE A 198 28.34 4.48 32.84
N LYS A 199 29.32 3.67 32.40
CA LYS A 199 30.52 3.37 33.22
C LYS A 199 31.35 4.61 33.53
N VAL A 200 31.45 5.55 32.60
CA VAL A 200 32.13 6.84 32.84
C VAL A 200 31.35 7.67 33.85
N GLN A 201 30.03 7.79 33.67
CA GLN A 201 29.16 8.52 34.61
C GLN A 201 29.21 7.93 36.03
N LEU A 202 29.25 6.60 36.17
CA LEU A 202 29.37 5.95 37.48
C LEU A 202 30.69 6.30 38.16
N LYS A 203 31.81 6.28 37.39
CA LYS A 203 33.11 6.70 37.91
C LYS A 203 33.12 8.16 38.34
N GLU A 204 32.46 9.04 37.58
CA GLU A 204 32.31 10.45 37.96
C GLU A 204 31.53 10.61 39.27
N GLN A 205 30.41 9.87 39.41
CA GLN A 205 29.63 9.85 40.65
C GLN A 205 30.43 9.30 41.84
N ASP A 206 31.25 8.26 41.63
CA ASP A 206 32.13 7.72 42.67
C ASP A 206 33.17 8.75 43.11
N VAL A 207 33.79 9.47 42.17
CA VAL A 207 34.72 10.57 42.47
C VAL A 207 34.00 11.70 43.22
N GLU A 208 32.79 12.07 42.82
CA GLU A 208 32.00 13.08 43.54
C GLU A 208 31.65 12.62 44.96
N ARG A 209 31.32 11.34 45.14
CA ARG A 209 31.05 10.75 46.45
C ARG A 209 32.27 10.82 47.36
N ILE A 210 33.45 10.50 46.83
CA ILE A 210 34.72 10.63 47.55
C ILE A 210 34.97 12.10 47.91
N ARG A 211 34.81 13.04 46.98
CA ARG A 211 34.96 14.49 47.25
C ARG A 211 33.97 15.01 48.30
N ARG A 212 32.75 14.47 48.39
CA ARG A 212 31.79 14.82 49.45
C ARG A 212 32.23 14.27 50.80
N LEU A 213 32.74 13.04 50.85
CA LEU A 213 33.28 12.45 52.08
C LEU A 213 34.51 13.24 52.57
N GLU A 214 35.42 13.63 51.66
CA GLU A 214 36.57 14.48 52.00
C GLU A 214 36.13 15.84 52.56
N ARG A 215 35.14 16.50 51.96
CA ARG A 215 34.57 17.75 52.50
C ARG A 215 33.99 17.57 53.89
N HIS A 216 33.21 16.51 54.10
CA HIS A 216 32.65 16.20 55.42
C HIS A 216 33.75 15.91 56.46
N GLN A 217 34.82 15.22 56.08
CA GLN A 217 35.98 15.00 56.95
C GLN A 217 36.69 16.32 57.29
N GLN A 218 36.89 17.20 56.30
CA GLN A 218 37.47 18.53 56.53
C GLN A 218 36.60 19.38 57.46
N GLU A 219 35.27 19.33 57.31
CA GLU A 219 34.31 20.00 58.21
C GLU A 219 34.37 19.43 59.63
N GLN A 220 34.43 18.09 59.77
CA GLN A 220 34.60 17.43 61.06
C GLN A 220 35.92 17.81 61.73
N GLU A 221 37.03 17.81 61.00
CA GLU A 221 38.32 18.24 61.53
C GLU A 221 38.31 19.72 61.94
N ALA A 222 37.70 20.60 61.13
CA ALA A 222 37.56 22.01 61.47
C ALA A 222 36.72 22.21 62.73
N MET A 223 35.63 21.45 62.89
CA MET A 223 34.80 21.44 64.10
C MET A 223 35.58 20.94 65.31
N ASN A 224 36.34 19.85 65.17
CA ASN A 224 37.19 19.32 66.25
C ASN A 224 38.26 20.33 66.67
N ARG A 225 38.97 20.95 65.72
CA ARG A 225 39.94 22.02 66.01
C ARG A 225 39.31 23.25 66.66
N HIS A 226 38.03 23.53 66.38
CA HIS A 226 37.30 24.60 67.06
C HIS A 226 36.93 24.20 68.50
N MET A 227 36.50 22.95 68.70
CA MET A 227 36.18 22.40 70.02
C MET A 227 37.43 22.33 70.91
N GLU A 228 38.57 21.92 70.39
CA GLU A 228 39.86 21.91 71.11
C GLU A 228 40.24 23.32 71.58
N ARG A 229 40.13 24.33 70.70
CA ARG A 229 40.37 25.74 71.07
C ARG A 229 39.45 26.22 72.18
N LEU A 230 38.15 25.91 72.10
CA LEU A 230 37.19 26.22 73.17
C LEU A 230 37.54 25.52 74.48
N GLN A 231 37.97 24.26 74.44
CA GLN A 231 38.41 23.53 75.63
C GLN A 231 39.67 24.13 76.24
N GLU A 232 40.62 24.59 75.43
CA GLU A 232 41.82 25.29 75.91
C GLU A 232 41.49 26.63 76.56
N GLU A 233 40.59 27.42 75.96
CA GLU A 233 40.08 28.67 76.53
C GLU A 233 39.32 28.41 77.85
N GLU A 234 38.50 27.37 77.92
CA GLU A 234 37.86 26.94 79.16
C GLU A 234 38.87 26.54 80.24
N LYS A 235 39.92 25.79 79.89
CA LYS A 235 40.99 25.42 80.84
C LYS A 235 41.72 26.67 81.33
N ALA A 236 42.06 27.60 80.43
CA ALA A 236 42.72 28.85 80.79
C ALA A 236 41.84 29.73 81.70
N THR A 237 40.54 29.84 81.42
CA THR A 237 39.62 30.60 82.28
C THR A 237 39.41 29.92 83.64
N LYS A 238 39.36 28.59 83.70
CA LYS A 238 39.33 27.84 84.97
C LYS A 238 40.59 28.09 85.80
N LEU A 239 41.78 28.04 85.19
CA LEU A 239 43.05 28.36 85.86
C LEU A 239 43.07 29.80 86.37
N ARG A 240 42.67 30.78 85.55
CA ARG A 240 42.55 32.19 85.98
C ARG A 240 41.59 32.38 87.15
N LYS A 241 40.47 31.65 87.19
CA LYS A 241 39.53 31.67 88.32
C LYS A 241 40.15 31.07 89.59
N ILE A 242 40.89 29.98 89.48
CA ILE A 242 41.60 29.36 90.62
C ILE A 242 42.68 30.31 91.15
N GLU A 243 43.47 30.93 90.27
CA GLU A 243 44.48 31.91 90.65
C GLU A 243 43.86 33.15 91.31
N ALA A 244 42.76 33.68 90.76
CA ALA A 244 42.02 34.79 91.36
C ALA A 244 41.44 34.43 92.73
N ALA A 245 40.87 33.22 92.87
CA ALA A 245 40.37 32.73 94.15
C ALA A 245 41.50 32.56 95.18
N ARG A 246 42.67 32.07 94.75
CA ARG A 246 43.85 31.95 95.62
C ARG A 246 44.36 33.30 96.08
N ARG A 247 44.48 34.29 95.18
CA ARG A 247 44.86 35.67 95.55
C ARG A 247 43.87 36.28 96.54
N MET A 248 42.56 36.09 96.32
CA MET A 248 41.53 36.55 97.24
C MET A 248 41.63 35.87 98.61
N MET A 249 41.98 34.57 98.68
CA MET A 249 42.24 33.89 99.95
C MET A 249 43.52 34.40 100.64
N GLU A 250 44.58 34.68 99.89
CA GLU A 250 45.83 35.23 100.44
C GLU A 250 45.61 36.65 101.00
N GLU A 251 44.87 37.51 100.27
CA GLU A 251 44.44 38.84 100.74
C GLU A 251 43.56 38.76 101.99
N ALA A 252 42.60 37.82 102.03
CA ALA A 252 41.75 37.59 103.20
C ALA A 252 42.55 37.07 104.41
N ALA A 253 43.57 36.24 104.19
CA ALA A 253 44.44 35.73 105.24
C ALA A 253 45.31 36.85 105.84
N ILE A 254 45.85 37.75 105.00
CA ILE A 254 46.61 38.92 105.44
C ILE A 254 45.72 39.87 106.25
N ALA A 255 44.52 40.20 105.76
CA ALA A 255 43.57 41.05 106.47
C ALA A 255 43.13 40.44 107.82
N ASN A 256 42.96 39.11 107.89
CA ASN A 256 42.63 38.43 109.13
C ASN A 256 43.82 38.42 110.11
N ALA A 257 45.05 38.21 109.63
CA ALA A 257 46.25 38.32 110.46
C ALA A 257 46.44 39.74 111.03
N GLU A 258 46.19 40.77 110.22
CA GLU A 258 46.21 42.18 110.64
C GLU A 258 45.13 42.46 111.71
N GLN A 259 43.91 41.93 111.53
CA GLN A 259 42.85 42.05 112.54
C GLN A 259 43.19 41.34 113.86
N ILE A 260 43.82 40.16 113.80
CA ILE A 260 44.27 39.44 115.00
C ILE A 260 45.36 40.23 115.73
N ALA A 261 46.33 40.80 115.00
CA ALA A 261 47.38 41.63 115.57
C ALA A 261 46.84 42.92 116.22
N LEU A 262 45.83 43.56 115.61
CA LEU A 262 45.14 44.71 116.20
C LEU A 262 44.42 44.34 117.50
N LYS A 263 43.68 43.22 117.52
CA LYS A 263 43.01 42.72 118.73
C LYS A 263 43.99 42.34 119.85
N GLN A 264 45.17 41.83 119.51
CA GLN A 264 46.23 41.55 120.49
C GLN A 264 46.77 42.85 121.09
N LYS A 265 47.05 43.87 120.27
CA LYS A 265 47.45 45.20 120.76
C LYS A 265 46.39 45.85 121.66
N GLU A 266 45.11 45.70 121.33
CA GLU A 266 44.01 46.18 122.18
C GLU A 266 43.95 45.42 123.51
N ARG A 267 44.16 44.10 123.52
CA ARG A 267 44.25 43.30 124.75
C ARG A 267 45.45 43.69 125.62
N ASP A 268 46.62 43.88 125.02
CA ASP A 268 47.82 44.27 125.75
C ASP A 268 47.66 45.67 126.36
N ALA A 269 47.00 46.59 125.65
CA ALA A 269 46.62 47.90 126.20
C ALA A 269 45.61 47.79 127.36
N GLN A 270 44.63 46.88 127.26
CA GLN A 270 43.69 46.62 128.35
C GLN A 270 44.38 46.05 129.60
N VAL A 271 45.32 45.12 129.44
CA VAL A 271 46.08 44.54 130.56
C VAL A 271 46.95 45.58 131.27
N GLU A 272 47.55 46.50 130.51
CA GLU A 272 48.34 47.60 131.09
C GLU A 272 47.47 48.65 131.81
N GLU A 273 46.25 48.91 131.32
CA GLU A 273 45.27 49.76 132.03
C GLU A 273 44.68 49.05 133.27
N GLU A 274 44.46 47.73 133.21
CA GLU A 274 44.05 46.91 134.35
C GLU A 274 45.10 46.86 135.46
N ARG A 275 46.40 46.81 135.10
CA ARG A 275 47.50 46.90 136.08
C ARG A 275 47.53 48.24 136.81
N LYS A 276 47.31 49.35 136.11
CA LYS A 276 47.20 50.70 136.71
C LYS A 276 45.95 50.82 137.59
N MET A 277 44.84 50.22 137.19
CA MET A 277 43.61 50.15 138.01
C MET A 277 43.81 49.33 139.28
N ALA A 278 44.49 48.18 139.20
CA ALA A 278 44.75 47.31 140.35
C ALA A 278 45.63 47.99 141.42
N GLU A 279 46.60 48.81 141.01
CA GLU A 279 47.43 49.61 141.92
C GLU A 279 46.64 50.74 142.60
N TYR A 280 45.68 51.34 141.89
CA TYR A 280 44.75 52.34 142.44
C TYR A 280 43.72 51.72 143.40
N ILE A 281 43.23 50.52 143.09
CA ILE A 281 42.26 49.76 143.91
C ILE A 281 42.89 49.31 145.24
N LYS A 282 44.15 48.82 145.23
CA LYS A 282 44.88 48.49 146.47
C LYS A 282 45.03 49.68 147.43
N GLN A 283 45.11 50.91 146.91
CA GLN A 283 45.20 52.12 147.73
C GLN A 283 43.83 52.61 148.23
N LYS A 284 42.74 52.24 147.53
CA LYS A 284 41.35 52.58 147.89
C LYS A 284 40.71 51.57 148.84
N GLU A 285 41.01 50.27 148.69
CA GLU A 285 40.51 49.18 149.55
C GLU A 285 40.98 49.34 151.01
N ALA A 286 42.20 49.83 151.24
CA ALA A 286 42.70 50.16 152.58
C ALA A 286 41.93 51.32 153.28
N ARG A 287 41.14 52.10 152.51
CA ARG A 287 40.27 53.17 153.03
C ARG A 287 38.80 52.74 153.14
N GLU A 288 38.37 51.74 152.37
CA GLU A 288 36.98 51.23 152.34
C GLU A 288 36.73 50.05 153.29
N GLU A 289 37.75 49.32 153.74
CA GLU A 289 37.63 48.29 154.80
C GLU A 289 37.05 48.84 156.12
N ALA A 290 37.26 50.13 156.41
CA ALA A 290 36.67 50.82 157.56
C ALA A 290 35.17 51.16 157.38
N TYR A 291 34.65 51.16 156.15
CA TYR A 291 33.26 51.50 155.81
C TYR A 291 32.41 50.27 155.44
N ALA A 292 33.07 49.17 155.06
CA ALA A 292 32.45 47.91 154.62
C ALA A 292 31.75 47.12 155.75
N GLN A 293 32.08 47.37 157.02
CA GLN A 293 31.39 46.71 158.14
C GLN A 293 29.97 47.24 158.38
N GLU A 294 29.62 48.43 157.89
CA GLU A 294 28.28 49.01 158.08
C GLU A 294 27.27 48.70 156.95
N GLN A 295 27.71 48.43 155.71
CA GLN A 295 26.78 48.32 154.57
C GLN A 295 26.52 46.91 154.04
N ALA A 296 27.21 45.89 154.56
CA ALA A 296 27.08 44.50 154.10
C ALA A 296 25.74 43.81 154.48
N ARG A 297 24.91 44.42 155.33
CA ARG A 297 23.61 43.84 155.74
C ARG A 297 22.45 44.14 154.79
N ILE A 298 22.58 45.10 153.87
CA ILE A 298 21.43 45.62 153.11
C ILE A 298 21.44 45.21 151.62
N ARG A 299 22.59 44.81 151.06
CA ARG A 299 22.72 44.57 149.60
C ARG A 299 22.50 43.12 149.14
N HIS A 300 22.30 42.19 150.06
CA HIS A 300 22.13 40.76 149.72
C HIS A 300 20.70 40.39 149.25
N GLU A 301 19.74 41.32 149.25
CA GLU A 301 18.33 40.97 148.97
C GLU A 301 17.81 41.31 147.55
N LYS A 302 18.53 42.02 146.68
CA LYS A 302 17.94 42.48 145.39
C LYS A 302 18.85 42.45 144.17
N GLU A 303 19.59 41.37 143.96
CA GLU A 303 20.35 41.18 142.70
C GLU A 303 20.27 39.77 142.10
N LEU A 304 19.17 39.04 142.37
CA LEU A 304 18.96 37.67 141.87
C LEU A 304 17.66 37.46 141.06
N GLU A 305 17.22 38.47 140.31
CA GLU A 305 16.33 38.30 139.15
C GLU A 305 16.76 39.28 138.03
N VAL A 306 17.89 39.00 137.37
CA VAL A 306 17.91 38.42 136.03
C VAL A 306 17.04 39.23 135.05
N ALA A 307 17.66 40.03 134.18
CA ALA A 307 18.38 39.52 133.00
C ALA A 307 17.54 38.60 132.11
N ARG A 308 16.22 38.81 132.05
CA ARG A 308 15.31 38.16 131.10
C ARG A 308 14.92 39.07 129.94
N LEU A 309 15.94 39.37 129.12
CA LEU A 309 15.95 39.20 127.66
C LEU A 309 14.73 39.64 126.80
N ARG A 310 15.09 40.27 125.68
CA ARG A 310 14.53 40.08 124.31
C ARG A 310 13.46 41.01 123.73
N ALA A 311 12.96 42.03 124.42
CA ALA A 311 11.94 42.89 123.79
C ALA A 311 12.48 43.87 122.70
N ASN A 312 13.79 44.17 122.65
CA ASN A 312 14.34 45.24 121.80
C ASN A 312 14.88 44.80 120.42
N GLN A 313 14.71 43.54 120.01
CA GLN A 313 15.30 43.03 118.76
C GLN A 313 14.31 42.72 117.62
N GLN A 314 13.11 43.34 117.63
CA GLN A 314 12.10 43.10 116.59
C GLN A 314 11.77 44.31 115.72
N ARG A 315 12.49 45.43 115.85
CA ARG A 315 12.20 46.69 115.11
C ARG A 315 13.16 47.05 113.99
N VAL A 316 14.21 46.26 113.76
CA VAL A 316 15.25 46.60 112.75
C VAL A 316 15.13 45.76 111.48
N GLN A 317 14.46 44.60 111.49
CA GLN A 317 14.30 43.75 110.29
C GLN A 317 13.16 44.19 109.34
N ASP A 318 12.22 45.03 109.79
CA ASP A 318 11.07 45.43 108.96
C ASP A 318 11.36 46.60 108.00
N LYS A 319 12.53 47.25 108.09
CA LYS A 319 12.82 48.47 107.29
C LYS A 319 13.44 48.23 105.92
N GLN A 320 13.76 46.99 105.53
CA GLN A 320 14.28 46.67 104.19
C GLN A 320 13.22 46.06 103.25
N ALA A 321 12.10 45.55 103.78
CA ALA A 321 11.03 44.94 102.99
C ALA A 321 10.19 45.96 102.19
N GLU A 322 10.11 47.22 102.63
CA GLU A 322 9.28 48.25 101.99
C GLU A 322 9.88 48.85 100.71
N LEU A 323 11.20 48.72 100.49
CA LEU A 323 11.87 49.28 99.30
C LEU A 323 11.84 48.35 98.07
N GLU A 324 11.61 47.05 98.25
CA GLU A 324 11.51 46.07 97.15
C GLU A 324 10.11 45.96 96.57
N GLU A 325 9.07 46.28 97.36
CA GLU A 325 7.67 46.21 96.94
C GLU A 325 7.31 47.27 95.88
N LEU A 326 7.95 48.45 95.92
CA LEU A 326 7.75 49.53 94.95
C LEU A 326 8.46 49.31 93.60
N ARG A 327 9.51 48.48 93.55
CA ARG A 327 10.17 48.08 92.29
C ARG A 327 9.43 46.95 91.57
N ALA A 328 8.85 46.00 92.31
CA ALA A 328 8.12 44.86 91.75
C ALA A 328 6.87 45.27 90.95
N ARG A 329 6.12 46.29 91.40
CA ARG A 329 4.85 46.69 90.76
C ARG A 329 5.04 47.37 89.38
N ARG A 330 6.14 48.09 89.13
CA ARG A 330 6.43 48.69 87.80
C ARG A 330 6.97 47.67 86.80
N VAL A 331 7.73 46.67 87.25
CA VAL A 331 8.24 45.59 86.39
C VAL A 331 7.11 44.67 85.92
N GLN A 332 6.15 44.35 86.80
CA GLN A 332 4.99 43.54 86.43
C GLN A 332 4.06 44.24 85.44
N GLU A 333 3.86 45.56 85.55
CA GLU A 333 3.02 46.31 84.61
C GLU A 333 3.70 46.55 83.25
N ALA A 334 5.04 46.64 83.20
CA ALA A 334 5.81 46.67 81.95
C ALA A 334 5.79 45.30 81.24
N TYR A 335 5.97 44.21 81.98
CA TYR A 335 5.86 42.84 81.44
C TYR A 335 4.44 42.54 80.91
N ALA A 336 3.39 42.99 81.61
CA ALA A 336 2.01 42.81 81.16
C ALA A 336 1.71 43.58 79.87
N ARG A 337 2.29 44.77 79.69
CA ARG A 337 2.15 45.57 78.47
C ARG A 337 2.91 44.97 77.28
N GLU A 338 4.13 44.46 77.51
CA GLU A 338 4.89 43.78 76.47
C GLU A 338 4.31 42.41 76.10
N ALA A 339 3.78 41.66 77.06
CA ALA A 339 3.11 40.38 76.80
C ALA A 339 1.88 40.57 75.91
N ARG A 340 1.03 41.56 76.20
CA ARG A 340 -0.15 41.88 75.37
C ARG A 340 0.22 42.37 73.97
N ARG A 341 1.36 43.04 73.79
CA ARG A 341 1.86 43.43 72.46
C ARG A 341 2.37 42.22 71.68
N LYS A 342 3.17 41.36 72.31
CA LYS A 342 3.68 40.13 71.69
C LYS A 342 2.57 39.16 71.32
N GLU A 343 1.51 39.05 72.13
CA GLU A 343 0.35 38.21 71.84
C GLU A 343 -0.46 38.74 70.64
N LYS A 344 -0.64 40.06 70.53
CA LYS A 344 -1.27 40.68 69.36
C LYS A 344 -0.44 40.52 68.08
N GLU A 345 0.87 40.76 68.16
CA GLU A 345 1.78 40.58 67.02
C GLU A 345 1.86 39.12 66.58
N ALA A 346 1.81 38.16 67.51
CA ALA A 346 1.77 36.73 67.19
C ALA A 346 0.44 36.35 66.51
N ALA A 347 -0.70 36.80 67.05
CA ALA A 347 -2.02 36.55 66.46
C ALA A 347 -2.17 37.18 65.06
N GLU A 348 -1.63 38.39 64.86
CA GLU A 348 -1.60 39.04 63.55
C GLU A 348 -0.74 38.23 62.56
N ARG A 349 0.47 37.79 62.94
CA ARG A 349 1.34 36.95 62.09
C ARG A 349 0.72 35.59 61.76
N GLU A 350 0.02 34.98 62.70
CA GLU A 350 -0.71 33.73 62.46
C GLU A 350 -1.86 33.95 61.47
N SER A 351 -2.59 35.05 61.60
CA SER A 351 -3.68 35.41 60.68
C SER A 351 -3.18 35.68 59.26
N THR A 352 -2.04 36.37 59.12
CA THR A 352 -1.43 36.64 57.80
C THR A 352 -0.89 35.36 57.18
N MET A 353 -0.21 34.51 57.95
CA MET A 353 0.25 33.20 57.46
C MET A 353 -0.92 32.30 57.04
N GLN A 354 -2.02 32.29 57.80
CA GLN A 354 -3.21 31.52 57.43
C GLN A 354 -3.87 32.06 56.16
N ALA A 355 -3.96 33.39 56.00
CA ALA A 355 -4.48 34.01 54.78
C ALA A 355 -3.60 33.70 53.56
N GLU A 356 -2.28 33.77 53.70
CA GLU A 356 -1.33 33.42 52.64
C GLU A 356 -1.43 31.92 52.27
N LEU A 357 -1.53 31.03 53.26
CA LEU A 357 -1.74 29.59 53.03
C LEU A 357 -3.06 29.29 52.32
N GLN A 358 -4.14 30.02 52.65
CA GLN A 358 -5.43 29.88 51.97
C GLN A 358 -5.35 30.38 50.52
N GLN A 359 -4.72 31.52 50.27
CA GLN A 359 -4.50 32.03 48.92
C GLN A 359 -3.64 31.08 48.09
N ALA A 360 -2.56 30.53 48.65
CA ALA A 360 -1.72 29.54 47.99
C ALA A 360 -2.48 28.24 47.66
N ARG A 361 -3.35 27.77 48.56
CA ARG A 361 -4.24 26.62 48.30
C ARG A 361 -5.22 26.91 47.16
N LEU A 362 -5.85 28.09 47.15
CA LEU A 362 -6.77 28.47 46.08
C LEU A 362 -6.06 28.55 44.73
N ALA A 363 -4.88 29.19 44.67
CA ALA A 363 -4.05 29.24 43.47
C ALA A 363 -3.64 27.85 42.99
N GLN A 364 -3.27 26.94 43.91
CA GLN A 364 -2.95 25.55 43.56
C GLN A 364 -4.16 24.81 42.99
N VAL A 365 -5.36 25.02 43.55
CA VAL A 365 -6.59 24.41 43.02
C VAL A 365 -6.91 24.95 41.62
N GLU A 366 -6.79 26.25 41.39
CA GLU A 366 -7.02 26.87 40.08
C GLU A 366 -6.04 26.36 39.03
N GLU A 367 -4.74 26.30 39.34
CA GLU A 367 -3.72 25.74 38.44
C GLU A 367 -4.00 24.27 38.13
N ARG A 368 -4.41 23.48 39.13
CA ARG A 368 -4.81 22.08 38.92
C ARG A 368 -6.07 21.96 38.05
N GLN A 369 -7.01 22.88 38.19
CA GLN A 369 -8.21 22.92 37.34
C GLN A 369 -7.86 23.30 35.89
N ARG A 370 -6.97 24.28 35.69
CA ARG A 370 -6.46 24.66 34.36
C ARG A 370 -5.73 23.50 33.68
N ALA A 371 -4.84 22.83 34.40
CA ALA A 371 -4.14 21.65 33.89
C ALA A 371 -5.11 20.54 33.46
N LYS A 372 -6.11 20.23 34.30
CA LYS A 372 -7.17 19.26 33.95
C LYS A 372 -8.04 19.69 32.77
N ALA A 373 -8.28 21.00 32.60
CA ALA A 373 -9.05 21.51 31.48
C ALA A 373 -8.26 21.38 30.16
N LEU A 374 -6.95 21.65 30.19
CA LEU A 374 -6.06 21.45 29.04
C LEU A 374 -5.95 19.97 28.66
N GLU A 375 -5.78 19.07 29.63
CA GLU A 375 -5.76 17.62 29.42
C GLU A 375 -7.07 17.15 28.74
N LYS A 376 -8.23 17.57 29.27
CA LYS A 376 -9.52 17.24 28.64
C LYS A 376 -9.67 17.79 27.22
N ALA A 377 -9.14 18.97 26.93
CA ALA A 377 -9.18 19.55 25.60
C ALA A 377 -8.29 18.73 24.63
N GLN A 378 -7.10 18.33 25.08
CA GLN A 378 -6.22 17.44 24.33
C GLN A 378 -6.87 16.08 24.07
N ASP A 379 -7.49 15.46 25.08
CA ASP A 379 -8.23 14.21 24.94
C ASP A 379 -9.37 14.33 23.92
N GLN A 380 -10.12 15.45 23.94
CA GLN A 380 -11.18 15.71 22.96
C GLN A 380 -10.62 15.84 21.54
N GLU A 381 -9.52 16.57 21.36
CA GLU A 381 -8.86 16.67 20.05
C GLU A 381 -8.36 15.31 19.54
N GLU A 382 -7.80 14.48 20.42
CA GLU A 382 -7.35 13.13 20.05
C GLU A 382 -8.53 12.24 19.65
N VAL A 383 -9.63 12.28 20.40
CA VAL A 383 -10.87 11.58 20.06
C VAL A 383 -11.42 12.05 18.72
N ASP A 384 -11.46 13.35 18.47
CA ASP A 384 -11.94 13.90 17.21
C ASP A 384 -11.06 13.50 16.02
N ARG A 385 -9.72 13.47 16.21
CA ARG A 385 -8.78 12.95 15.21
C ARG A 385 -9.03 11.46 14.92
N MET A 386 -9.20 10.64 15.96
CA MET A 386 -9.53 9.22 15.81
C MET A 386 -10.85 9.00 15.06
N LEU A 387 -11.89 9.79 15.41
CA LEU A 387 -13.18 9.74 14.74
C LEU A 387 -13.08 10.18 13.27
N ALA A 388 -12.27 11.19 12.95
CA ALA A 388 -12.04 11.62 11.58
C ALA A 388 -11.38 10.51 10.74
N VAL A 389 -10.34 9.85 11.27
CA VAL A 389 -9.69 8.70 10.62
C VAL A 389 -10.69 7.56 10.43
N GLN A 390 -11.49 7.24 11.44
CA GLN A 390 -12.50 6.18 11.37
C GLN A 390 -13.60 6.49 10.33
N LYS A 391 -14.00 7.76 10.19
CA LYS A 391 -14.96 8.18 9.16
C LYS A 391 -14.37 7.97 7.75
N VAL A 392 -13.14 8.42 7.51
CA VAL A 392 -12.46 8.23 6.23
C VAL A 392 -12.28 6.75 5.90
N SER A 393 -11.87 5.92 6.87
CA SER A 393 -11.73 4.47 6.64
C SER A 393 -13.07 3.82 6.31
N ARG A 394 -14.15 4.22 7.01
CA ARG A 394 -15.51 3.73 6.74
C ARG A 394 -16.01 4.13 5.36
N GLU A 395 -15.76 5.36 4.93
CA GLU A 395 -16.10 5.84 3.59
C GLU A 395 -15.35 5.04 2.51
N GLN A 396 -14.05 4.81 2.69
CA GLN A 396 -13.24 3.98 1.79
C GLN A 396 -13.77 2.55 1.70
N ASP A 397 -14.19 1.95 2.81
CA ASP A 397 -14.76 0.60 2.83
C ASP A 397 -16.13 0.55 2.13
N LEU A 398 -16.98 1.57 2.31
CA LEU A 398 -18.24 1.69 1.58
C LEU A 398 -18.01 1.86 0.08
N GLU A 399 -17.03 2.66 -0.33
CA GLU A 399 -16.65 2.80 -1.74
C GLU A 399 -16.15 1.47 -2.32
N ARG A 400 -15.30 0.74 -1.60
CA ARG A 400 -14.83 -0.58 -2.02
C ARG A 400 -15.99 -1.55 -2.19
N GLN A 401 -16.91 -1.61 -1.24
CA GLN A 401 -18.11 -2.44 -1.33
C GLN A 401 -18.99 -2.03 -2.52
N ALA A 402 -19.18 -0.74 -2.76
CA ALA A 402 -19.93 -0.25 -3.92
C ALA A 402 -19.26 -0.63 -5.25
N ARG A 403 -17.92 -0.53 -5.34
CA ARG A 403 -17.16 -0.98 -6.52
C ARG A 403 -17.32 -2.48 -6.75
N VAL A 404 -17.21 -3.29 -5.70
CA VAL A 404 -17.41 -4.75 -5.80
C VAL A 404 -18.83 -5.07 -6.27
N ARG A 405 -19.86 -4.39 -5.73
CA ARG A 405 -21.25 -4.57 -6.18
C ARG A 405 -21.43 -4.20 -7.65
N ARG A 406 -20.87 -3.07 -8.10
CA ARG A 406 -20.91 -2.68 -9.52
C ARG A 406 -20.25 -3.73 -10.42
N MET A 407 -19.07 -4.22 -10.04
CA MET A 407 -18.39 -5.29 -10.78
C MET A 407 -19.22 -6.58 -10.82
N GLN A 408 -19.90 -6.93 -9.73
CA GLN A 408 -20.80 -8.09 -9.68
C GLN A 408 -22.02 -7.88 -10.59
N GLU A 409 -22.62 -6.70 -10.61
CA GLU A 409 -23.72 -6.33 -11.49
C GLU A 409 -23.29 -6.41 -12.96
N GLU A 410 -22.14 -5.80 -13.32
CA GLU A 410 -21.57 -5.86 -14.66
C GLU A 410 -21.29 -7.29 -15.12
N ASN A 411 -20.71 -8.13 -14.24
CA ASN A 411 -20.47 -9.54 -14.52
C ASN A 411 -21.79 -10.30 -14.69
N SER A 412 -22.79 -10.05 -13.84
CA SER A 412 -24.11 -10.69 -13.97
C SER A 412 -24.80 -10.35 -15.29
N LEU A 413 -24.69 -9.10 -15.75
CA LEU A 413 -25.21 -8.66 -17.05
C LEU A 413 -24.43 -9.30 -18.21
N ALA A 414 -23.11 -9.44 -18.09
CA ALA A 414 -22.30 -10.12 -19.09
C ALA A 414 -22.65 -11.61 -19.20
N LEU A 415 -22.86 -12.31 -18.07
CA LEU A 415 -23.31 -13.70 -18.04
C LEU A 415 -24.69 -13.86 -18.68
N LEU A 416 -25.64 -12.97 -18.37
CA LEU A 416 -26.97 -12.98 -19.00
C LEU A 416 -26.89 -12.78 -20.51
N LYS A 417 -26.05 -11.85 -20.99
CA LYS A 417 -25.80 -11.66 -22.43
C LYS A 417 -25.21 -12.92 -23.08
N GLN A 418 -24.22 -13.55 -22.44
CA GLN A 418 -23.64 -14.81 -22.93
C GLN A 418 -24.68 -15.93 -22.98
N MET A 419 -25.53 -16.06 -21.97
CA MET A 419 -26.63 -17.03 -21.97
C MET A 419 -27.60 -16.77 -23.13
N MET A 420 -28.00 -15.51 -23.34
CA MET A 420 -28.84 -15.13 -24.48
C MET A 420 -28.19 -15.45 -25.83
N GLU A 421 -26.90 -15.14 -26.01
CA GLU A 421 -26.15 -15.44 -27.24
C GLU A 421 -26.07 -16.94 -27.50
N VAL A 422 -25.83 -17.75 -26.46
CA VAL A 422 -25.81 -19.21 -26.56
C VAL A 422 -27.21 -19.76 -26.88
N GLU A 423 -28.26 -19.23 -26.26
CA GLU A 423 -29.64 -19.61 -26.56
C GLU A 423 -30.04 -19.23 -28.00
N GLU A 424 -29.65 -18.05 -28.46
CA GLU A 424 -29.87 -17.63 -29.85
C GLU A 424 -29.13 -18.53 -30.84
N ARG A 425 -27.85 -18.85 -30.58
CA ARG A 425 -27.09 -19.80 -31.41
C ARG A 425 -27.78 -21.15 -31.48
N ARG A 426 -28.17 -21.72 -30.34
CA ARG A 426 -28.93 -22.99 -30.29
C ARG A 426 -30.29 -22.90 -31.02
N ARG A 427 -30.95 -21.73 -31.03
CA ARG A 427 -32.17 -21.53 -31.81
C ARG A 427 -31.88 -21.51 -33.30
N ARG A 428 -30.81 -20.84 -33.74
CA ARG A 428 -30.39 -20.79 -35.15
C ARG A 428 -29.93 -22.16 -35.64
N GLU A 429 -29.09 -22.86 -34.90
CA GLU A 429 -28.66 -24.24 -35.22
C GLU A 429 -29.88 -25.16 -35.40
N ARG A 430 -30.87 -25.11 -34.50
CA ARG A 430 -32.11 -25.89 -34.67
C ARG A 430 -32.93 -25.47 -35.89
N GLN A 431 -32.94 -24.19 -36.24
CA GLN A 431 -33.61 -23.72 -37.46
C GLN A 431 -32.90 -24.22 -38.70
N GLU A 432 -31.57 -24.14 -38.74
CA GLU A 432 -30.72 -24.65 -39.81
C GLU A 432 -30.90 -26.17 -39.96
N GLU A 433 -30.88 -26.95 -38.88
CA GLU A 433 -31.16 -28.40 -38.91
C GLU A 433 -32.55 -28.73 -39.50
N ILE A 434 -33.57 -27.95 -39.14
CA ILE A 434 -34.93 -28.12 -39.68
C ILE A 434 -34.97 -27.73 -41.16
N GLU A 435 -34.30 -26.65 -41.55
CA GLU A 435 -34.21 -26.16 -42.93
C GLU A 435 -33.45 -27.15 -43.82
N GLU A 436 -32.31 -27.67 -43.37
CA GLU A 436 -31.56 -28.75 -44.02
C GLU A 436 -32.43 -30.00 -44.16
N GLY A 437 -33.13 -30.40 -43.09
CA GLY A 437 -34.07 -31.53 -43.15
C GLY A 437 -35.20 -31.30 -44.16
N ASN A 438 -35.68 -30.07 -44.31
CA ASN A 438 -36.68 -29.71 -45.31
C ASN A 438 -36.10 -29.69 -46.73
N GLN A 439 -34.86 -29.22 -46.92
CA GLN A 439 -34.16 -29.26 -48.21
C GLN A 439 -33.95 -30.70 -48.66
N VAL A 440 -33.43 -31.58 -47.80
CA VAL A 440 -33.26 -33.01 -48.09
C VAL A 440 -34.58 -33.67 -48.49
N ARG A 441 -35.69 -33.31 -47.82
CA ARG A 441 -37.04 -33.80 -48.20
C ARG A 441 -37.51 -33.24 -49.54
N LYS A 442 -37.19 -31.99 -49.88
CA LYS A 442 -37.50 -31.39 -51.19
C LYS A 442 -36.71 -32.09 -52.29
N ASP A 443 -35.39 -32.24 -52.11
CA ASP A 443 -34.52 -32.90 -53.08
C ASP A 443 -34.94 -34.36 -53.31
N ALA A 444 -35.33 -35.07 -52.24
CA ALA A 444 -35.87 -36.42 -52.36
C ALA A 444 -37.19 -36.47 -53.15
N ARG A 445 -38.08 -35.50 -52.96
CA ARG A 445 -39.34 -35.38 -53.73
C ARG A 445 -39.09 -35.01 -55.19
N GLU A 446 -38.19 -34.08 -55.45
CA GLU A 446 -37.80 -33.69 -56.82
C GLU A 446 -37.14 -34.86 -57.55
N ARG A 447 -36.29 -35.63 -56.86
CA ARG A 447 -35.71 -36.86 -57.38
C ARG A 447 -36.76 -37.92 -57.69
N GLN A 448 -37.74 -38.12 -56.80
CA GLN A 448 -38.86 -39.04 -57.04
C GLN A 448 -39.69 -38.60 -58.25
N ALA A 449 -40.06 -37.31 -58.33
CA ALA A 449 -40.81 -36.77 -59.47
C ALA A 449 -40.02 -36.89 -60.79
N ALA A 450 -38.70 -36.69 -60.77
CA ALA A 450 -37.85 -36.90 -61.94
C ALA A 450 -37.79 -38.37 -62.35
N LEU A 451 -37.72 -39.30 -61.41
CA LEU A 451 -37.76 -40.75 -61.69
C LEU A 451 -39.12 -41.18 -62.23
N GLU A 452 -40.23 -40.64 -61.71
CA GLU A 452 -41.58 -40.86 -62.23
C GLU A 452 -41.72 -40.31 -63.65
N ALA A 453 -41.27 -39.08 -63.91
CA ALA A 453 -41.30 -38.51 -65.26
C ALA A 453 -40.45 -39.30 -66.27
N ILE A 454 -39.28 -39.81 -65.84
CA ILE A 454 -38.46 -40.71 -66.68
C ILE A 454 -39.18 -42.05 -66.89
N ARG A 455 -39.85 -42.58 -65.86
CA ARG A 455 -40.62 -43.81 -65.95
C ARG A 455 -41.76 -43.68 -66.94
N ASP A 456 -42.51 -42.59 -66.89
CA ASP A 456 -43.63 -42.32 -67.80
C ASP A 456 -43.12 -42.22 -69.24
N ARG A 457 -42.03 -41.46 -69.48
CA ARG A 457 -41.38 -41.43 -70.81
C ARG A 457 -40.96 -42.83 -71.28
N LYS A 458 -40.44 -43.68 -70.39
CA LYS A 458 -40.06 -45.06 -70.73
C LYS A 458 -41.27 -45.98 -70.94
N LEU A 459 -42.41 -45.69 -70.33
CA LEU A 459 -43.67 -46.38 -70.61
C LEU A 459 -44.20 -45.96 -71.98
N ASP A 460 -44.15 -44.66 -72.31
CA ASP A 460 -44.53 -44.14 -73.63
C ASP A 460 -43.64 -44.72 -74.74
N GLU A 461 -42.31 -44.77 -74.54
CA GLU A 461 -41.38 -45.43 -75.47
C GLU A 461 -41.71 -46.94 -75.66
N LEU A 462 -42.17 -47.63 -74.62
CA LEU A 462 -42.57 -49.04 -74.73
C LEU A 462 -43.93 -49.21 -75.43
N GLU A 463 -44.82 -48.23 -75.32
CA GLU A 463 -46.09 -48.17 -76.06
C GLU A 463 -45.84 -47.92 -77.56
N GLU A 464 -44.91 -47.03 -77.91
CA GLU A 464 -44.52 -46.79 -79.31
C GLU A 464 -43.86 -48.00 -79.99
N ILE A 465 -43.20 -48.87 -79.21
CA ILE A 465 -42.50 -50.07 -79.70
C ILE A 465 -43.44 -51.31 -79.72
N GLU A 466 -44.68 -51.20 -79.25
CA GLU A 466 -45.64 -52.33 -79.10
C GLU A 466 -45.06 -53.51 -78.29
N ALA A 467 -44.29 -53.22 -77.24
CA ALA A 467 -43.64 -54.25 -76.44
C ALA A 467 -44.64 -55.10 -75.63
N PRO A 468 -44.43 -56.42 -75.45
CA PRO A 468 -45.31 -57.27 -74.64
C PRO A 468 -45.48 -56.78 -73.20
N ASP A 469 -46.71 -56.85 -72.67
CA ASP A 469 -47.13 -56.36 -71.35
C ASP A 469 -46.26 -56.79 -70.15
N GLN A 470 -45.52 -57.89 -70.31
CA GLN A 470 -44.61 -58.42 -69.28
C GLN A 470 -43.49 -57.42 -68.93
N TYR A 471 -42.96 -56.69 -69.92
CA TYR A 471 -41.91 -55.69 -69.71
C TYR A 471 -42.45 -54.40 -69.09
N ARG A 472 -43.68 -54.01 -69.47
CA ARG A 472 -44.42 -52.91 -68.84
C ARG A 472 -44.67 -53.17 -67.35
N ARG A 473 -45.10 -54.39 -67.01
CA ARG A 473 -45.31 -54.82 -65.61
C ARG A 473 -43.99 -54.90 -64.83
N ALA A 474 -42.90 -55.31 -65.47
CA ALA A 474 -41.58 -55.33 -64.84
C ALA A 474 -41.09 -53.91 -64.50
N LEU A 475 -41.23 -52.95 -65.43
CA LEU A 475 -40.85 -51.55 -65.22
C LEU A 475 -41.71 -50.84 -64.15
N LEU A 476 -42.98 -51.24 -64.01
CA LEU A 476 -43.86 -50.79 -62.92
C LEU A 476 -43.51 -51.40 -61.55
N ARG A 477 -42.77 -52.52 -61.53
CA ARG A 477 -42.35 -53.22 -60.30
C ARG A 477 -40.99 -52.76 -59.79
N THR A 478 -40.10 -52.26 -60.64
CA THR A 478 -38.74 -51.82 -60.30
C THR A 478 -38.64 -50.50 -59.53
N GLY A 479 -39.76 -49.81 -59.27
CA GLY A 479 -39.81 -48.52 -58.58
C GLY A 479 -40.69 -48.49 -57.33
N LYS A 480 -40.77 -49.61 -56.60
CA LYS A 480 -41.34 -49.65 -55.25
C LYS A 480 -40.23 -49.72 -54.20
#